data_AF-A0A945VY38-F1
#
_entry.id   AF-A0A945VY38-F1
#
_cell.length_a   1.000
_cell.length_b   1.000
_cell.length_c   1.000
_cell.angle_alpha   90.00
_cell.angle_beta   90.00
_cell.angle_gamma   90.00
#
_symmetry.space_group_name_H-M   'P 1'
#
loop_
_entity.id
_entity.type
_entity.pdbx_description
1 polymer ?
#
loop_
_entity_poly.entity_id
_entity_poly.type
_entity_poly.pdbx_seq_one_letter_code
_entity_poly.pdbx_strand_id
1 'polypeptide(L)'
;MSQHDNDVANSDGATVRADINSALIAQATSNSGAAAPASPQAYQMWADTANDIMQVRNAANNNQLPVFTLSTGSMIQGADIVSAAALPVLSDGQFNDITTGVDTVTSINTLGIGTVKWLQTDVPITFTHHSTNLVLPGGKNIITAAGDVLGFYEYASADWRLISNSADSFPYRVGTDVASATALPLIESGAFDVTGTTTITSINSVGIGSIALLQFDGIVTVTHHSTNLVLPDASNIITVAGQILVFHEYASGDWRLVSNSVPSAGGITLGTEQASTSGTAIDFTGIPAGTKKITVMMVGVSGDGTNNLLIQLGDAGGFETTGYQSGTFQISSSGNDTTGFLVAHQNDAASVYHGNYIFTLEDSANFTWTGMGNTMRSNLANHYAGAGSKSLSAELTQVRVTFTGTPDDFDAGAINIQYE
;
A
#
# COMPACT_ATOMS: atom_id res chain seq x y z
N MET A 1 -59.17 -17.26 -6.32
CA MET A 1 -58.07 -18.25 -6.26
C MET A 1 -58.61 -19.50 -5.60
N SER A 2 -58.15 -20.67 -6.02
CA SER A 2 -58.68 -21.96 -5.56
C SER A 2 -57.94 -22.42 -4.31
N GLN A 3 -58.68 -22.53 -3.21
CA GLN A 3 -58.30 -23.28 -2.03
C GLN A 3 -59.25 -24.45 -1.86
N HIS A 4 -58.73 -25.56 -1.37
CA HIS A 4 -59.50 -26.78 -1.13
C HIS A 4 -58.96 -27.48 0.12
N ASP A 5 -59.83 -28.11 0.89
CA ASP A 5 -59.47 -28.86 2.11
C ASP A 5 -58.88 -30.25 1.82
N ASN A 6 -59.04 -30.71 0.57
CA ASN A 6 -58.67 -32.05 0.07
C ASN A 6 -59.48 -33.18 0.71
N ASP A 7 -60.65 -32.85 1.24
CA ASP A 7 -61.67 -33.82 1.61
C ASP A 7 -62.72 -33.86 0.50
N VAL A 8 -63.17 -35.06 0.12
CA VAL A 8 -64.22 -35.23 -0.89
C VAL A 8 -65.40 -35.87 -0.22
N ALA A 9 -66.40 -35.06 0.10
CA ALA A 9 -67.58 -35.52 0.81
C ALA A 9 -68.40 -36.48 -0.06
N ASN A 10 -69.00 -37.49 0.58
CA ASN A 10 -69.91 -38.40 -0.10
C ASN A 10 -71.17 -37.63 -0.57
N SER A 11 -71.43 -37.60 -1.87
CA SER A 11 -72.54 -36.86 -2.50
C SER A 11 -72.92 -37.51 -3.84
N ASP A 12 -73.79 -36.86 -4.62
CA ASP A 12 -74.07 -37.29 -5.99
C ASP A 12 -72.83 -37.19 -6.90
N GLY A 13 -72.80 -37.98 -7.98
CA GLY A 13 -71.61 -38.07 -8.85
C GLY A 13 -71.27 -36.78 -9.60
N ALA A 14 -72.20 -35.83 -9.73
CA ALA A 14 -71.90 -34.52 -10.32
C ALA A 14 -71.16 -33.63 -9.32
N THR A 15 -71.62 -33.63 -8.06
CA THR A 15 -71.01 -32.91 -6.95
C THR A 15 -69.60 -33.42 -6.66
N VAL A 16 -69.42 -34.74 -6.54
CA VAL A 16 -68.10 -35.34 -6.30
C VAL A 16 -67.10 -34.98 -7.41
N ARG A 17 -67.52 -35.00 -8.68
CA ARG A 17 -66.64 -34.61 -9.80
C ARG A 17 -66.27 -33.13 -9.75
N ALA A 18 -67.20 -32.25 -9.40
CA ALA A 18 -66.93 -30.81 -9.28
C ALA A 18 -65.95 -30.52 -8.13
N ASP A 19 -66.09 -31.25 -7.02
CA ASP A 19 -65.22 -31.18 -5.85
C ASP A 19 -63.79 -31.61 -6.20
N ILE A 20 -63.64 -32.78 -6.84
CA ILE A 20 -62.35 -33.28 -7.33
C ILE A 20 -61.67 -32.29 -8.29
N ASN A 21 -62.43 -31.71 -9.24
CA ASN A 21 -61.86 -30.71 -10.15
C ASN A 21 -61.37 -29.47 -9.39
N SER A 22 -62.10 -29.04 -8.35
CA SER A 22 -61.71 -27.91 -7.51
C SER A 22 -60.45 -28.21 -6.71
N ALA A 23 -60.34 -29.43 -6.16
CA ALA A 23 -59.14 -29.91 -5.47
C ALA A 23 -57.90 -29.93 -6.40
N LEU A 24 -58.07 -30.43 -7.62
CA LEU A 24 -56.98 -30.48 -8.61
C LEU A 24 -56.49 -29.09 -9.02
N ILE A 25 -57.40 -28.13 -9.21
CA ILE A 25 -57.03 -26.74 -9.52
C ILE A 25 -56.33 -26.09 -8.32
N ALA A 26 -56.81 -26.36 -7.10
CA ALA A 26 -56.17 -25.88 -5.88
C ALA A 26 -54.75 -26.43 -5.73
N GLN A 27 -54.52 -27.71 -5.98
CA GLN A 27 -53.17 -28.28 -5.97
C GLN A 27 -52.27 -27.67 -7.06
N ALA A 28 -52.77 -27.55 -8.29
CA ALA A 28 -52.02 -26.97 -9.40
C ALA A 28 -51.58 -25.51 -9.16
N THR A 29 -52.33 -24.79 -8.32
CA THR A 29 -52.06 -23.39 -7.95
C THR A 29 -51.53 -23.25 -6.53
N SER A 30 -51.07 -24.34 -5.92
CA SER A 30 -50.52 -24.37 -4.56
C SER A 30 -51.44 -23.71 -3.52
N ASN A 31 -52.73 -24.05 -3.54
CA ASN A 31 -53.77 -23.52 -2.65
C ASN A 31 -53.78 -21.97 -2.56
N SER A 32 -53.47 -21.29 -3.67
CA SER A 32 -53.32 -19.83 -3.70
C SER A 32 -54.50 -19.08 -3.09
N GLY A 33 -54.22 -18.01 -2.34
CA GLY A 33 -55.26 -17.21 -1.68
C GLY A 33 -54.69 -16.06 -0.86
N ALA A 34 -55.53 -15.07 -0.56
CA ALA A 34 -55.19 -13.91 0.27
C ALA A 34 -55.26 -14.19 1.79
N ALA A 35 -55.74 -15.38 2.17
CA ALA A 35 -55.79 -15.86 3.54
C ALA A 35 -55.37 -17.33 3.56
N ALA A 36 -54.89 -17.80 4.71
CA ALA A 36 -54.47 -19.19 4.86
C ALA A 36 -55.65 -20.16 4.61
N PRO A 37 -55.40 -21.36 4.03
CA PRO A 37 -56.42 -22.39 3.86
C PRO A 37 -57.14 -22.70 5.18
N ALA A 38 -58.48 -22.81 5.14
CA ALA A 38 -59.32 -22.98 6.34
C ALA A 38 -59.08 -24.31 7.09
N SER A 39 -58.60 -25.35 6.39
CA SER A 39 -58.28 -26.67 6.94
C SER A 39 -56.81 -27.02 6.62
N PRO A 40 -55.83 -26.35 7.26
CA PRO A 40 -54.43 -26.51 6.89
C PRO A 40 -53.88 -27.88 7.30
N GLN A 41 -53.11 -28.48 6.42
CA GLN A 41 -52.40 -29.75 6.66
C GLN A 41 -50.90 -29.49 6.86
N ALA A 42 -50.23 -30.33 7.66
CA ALA A 42 -48.77 -30.27 7.79
C ALA A 42 -48.10 -30.41 6.41
N TYR A 43 -47.03 -29.63 6.17
CA TYR A 43 -46.31 -29.58 4.89
C TYR A 43 -47.10 -29.08 3.69
N GLN A 44 -48.32 -28.57 3.88
CA GLN A 44 -49.09 -27.99 2.80
C GLN A 44 -48.39 -26.74 2.26
N MET A 45 -48.18 -26.71 0.95
CA MET A 45 -47.74 -25.53 0.22
C MET A 45 -48.92 -24.57 0.01
N TRP A 46 -48.67 -23.28 0.26
CA TRP A 46 -49.63 -22.20 0.10
C TRP A 46 -48.98 -20.97 -0.53
N ALA A 47 -49.52 -20.51 -1.66
CA ALA A 47 -49.17 -19.21 -2.23
C ALA A 47 -50.02 -18.10 -1.57
N ASP A 48 -49.41 -17.34 -0.66
CA ASP A 48 -50.00 -16.17 -0.04
C ASP A 48 -49.88 -14.98 -0.98
N THR A 49 -50.97 -14.71 -1.71
CA THR A 49 -50.99 -13.63 -2.69
C THR A 49 -51.24 -12.26 -2.08
N ALA A 50 -51.59 -12.18 -0.78
CA ALA A 50 -51.72 -10.90 -0.10
C ALA A 50 -50.35 -10.34 0.28
N ASN A 51 -49.44 -11.23 0.68
CA ASN A 51 -48.10 -10.88 1.13
C ASN A 51 -46.99 -11.16 0.09
N ASP A 52 -47.35 -11.65 -1.10
CA ASP A 52 -46.41 -12.01 -2.19
C ASP A 52 -45.38 -13.07 -1.78
N ILE A 53 -45.78 -14.06 -0.96
CA ILE A 53 -44.87 -15.05 -0.40
C ILE A 53 -45.38 -16.48 -0.62
N MET A 54 -44.46 -17.37 -1.00
CA MET A 54 -44.68 -18.81 -0.97
C MET A 54 -44.43 -19.33 0.45
N GLN A 55 -45.41 -20.04 1.01
CA GLN A 55 -45.37 -20.58 2.37
C GLN A 55 -45.46 -22.11 2.36
N VAL A 56 -44.85 -22.75 3.36
CA VAL A 56 -45.09 -24.16 3.67
C VAL A 56 -45.49 -24.34 5.13
N ARG A 57 -46.52 -25.13 5.39
CA ARG A 57 -46.93 -25.45 6.76
C ARG A 57 -45.86 -26.30 7.44
N ASN A 58 -45.51 -25.99 8.68
CA ASN A 58 -44.53 -26.79 9.41
C ASN A 58 -45.06 -28.18 9.81
N ALA A 59 -44.14 -29.04 10.26
CA ALA A 59 -44.43 -30.41 10.69
C ALA A 59 -45.46 -30.48 11.84
N ALA A 60 -45.41 -29.54 12.77
CA ALA A 60 -46.33 -29.47 13.93
C ALA A 60 -47.72 -28.93 13.56
N ASN A 61 -47.94 -28.55 12.30
CA ASN A 61 -49.16 -27.94 11.79
C ASN A 61 -49.63 -26.72 12.60
N ASN A 62 -48.71 -25.93 13.15
CA ASN A 62 -49.04 -24.77 13.99
C ASN A 62 -48.46 -23.44 13.46
N ASN A 63 -47.56 -23.48 12.47
CA ASN A 63 -46.95 -22.28 11.90
C ASN A 63 -46.74 -22.40 10.38
N GLN A 64 -46.66 -21.24 9.71
CA GLN A 64 -46.28 -21.14 8.30
C GLN A 64 -44.81 -20.74 8.19
N LEU A 65 -44.09 -21.38 7.28
CA LEU A 65 -42.69 -21.12 7.02
C LEU A 65 -42.55 -20.41 5.65
N PRO A 66 -42.05 -19.16 5.63
CA PRO A 66 -41.76 -18.45 4.39
C PRO A 66 -40.67 -19.16 3.59
N VAL A 67 -40.86 -19.28 2.27
CA VAL A 67 -39.91 -19.97 1.37
C VAL A 67 -39.22 -19.00 0.41
N PHE A 68 -39.99 -18.27 -0.40
CA PHE A 68 -39.48 -17.24 -1.33
C PHE A 68 -40.59 -16.24 -1.70
N THR A 69 -40.19 -15.10 -2.25
CA THR A 69 -41.10 -14.08 -2.79
C THR A 69 -41.72 -14.55 -4.10
N LEU A 70 -43.05 -14.57 -4.25
CA LEU A 70 -43.73 -15.13 -5.42
C LEU A 70 -43.41 -14.38 -6.72
N SER A 71 -43.30 -13.04 -6.66
CA SER A 71 -43.06 -12.20 -7.84
C SER A 71 -41.62 -12.27 -8.39
N THR A 72 -40.62 -12.48 -7.53
CA THR A 72 -39.19 -12.38 -7.91
C THR A 72 -38.39 -13.66 -7.69
N GLY A 73 -38.92 -14.63 -6.93
CA GLY A 73 -38.15 -15.78 -6.45
C GLY A 73 -37.03 -15.42 -5.46
N SER A 74 -37.01 -14.18 -4.95
CA SER A 74 -35.97 -13.71 -4.04
C SER A 74 -36.18 -14.21 -2.61
N MET A 75 -35.09 -14.18 -1.85
CA MET A 75 -35.08 -14.46 -0.41
C MET A 75 -35.98 -13.46 0.33
N ILE A 76 -36.50 -13.89 1.47
CA ILE A 76 -37.49 -13.10 2.23
C ILE A 76 -36.79 -12.29 3.32
N GLN A 77 -37.09 -11.00 3.35
CA GLN A 77 -36.75 -10.11 4.46
C GLN A 77 -37.73 -10.35 5.60
N GLY A 78 -37.20 -10.81 6.73
CA GLY A 78 -37.88 -10.88 8.01
C GLY A 78 -37.86 -9.53 8.73
N ALA A 79 -38.49 -9.46 9.89
CA ALA A 79 -38.57 -8.26 10.70
C ALA A 79 -37.19 -7.84 11.25
N ASP A 80 -37.06 -6.56 11.54
CA ASP A 80 -35.88 -5.98 12.17
C ASP A 80 -35.66 -6.61 13.55
N ILE A 81 -34.39 -6.87 13.86
CA ILE A 81 -33.92 -7.46 15.11
C ILE A 81 -33.24 -6.37 15.93
N VAL A 82 -33.55 -6.34 17.22
CA VAL A 82 -32.78 -5.55 18.20
C VAL A 82 -31.61 -6.42 18.69
N SER A 83 -30.38 -5.91 18.65
CA SER A 83 -29.20 -6.64 19.08
C SER A 83 -29.25 -6.97 20.57
N ALA A 84 -28.82 -8.19 20.93
CA ALA A 84 -28.71 -8.68 22.29
C ALA A 84 -27.51 -9.65 22.39
N ALA A 85 -27.01 -9.91 23.61
CA ALA A 85 -25.88 -10.81 23.83
C ALA A 85 -26.14 -12.21 23.23
N ALA A 86 -27.39 -12.67 23.33
CA ALA A 86 -27.93 -13.76 22.54
C ALA A 86 -28.87 -13.17 21.48
N LEU A 87 -28.42 -13.13 20.22
CA LEU A 87 -29.13 -12.43 19.15
C LEU A 87 -30.48 -13.12 18.85
N PRO A 88 -31.62 -12.41 18.96
CA PRO A 88 -32.94 -13.00 18.85
C PRO A 88 -33.39 -13.07 17.39
N VAL A 89 -32.71 -13.91 16.60
CA VAL A 89 -33.12 -14.20 15.23
C VAL A 89 -34.50 -14.85 15.19
N LEU A 90 -35.30 -14.48 14.20
CA LEU A 90 -36.68 -14.92 14.01
C LEU A 90 -36.79 -15.91 12.85
N SER A 91 -37.84 -16.73 12.79
CA SER A 91 -38.09 -17.67 11.68
C SER A 91 -38.90 -17.07 10.52
N ASP A 92 -39.01 -15.75 10.47
CA ASP A 92 -39.89 -14.96 9.59
C ASP A 92 -39.28 -14.60 8.23
N GLY A 93 -38.08 -15.10 7.93
CA GLY A 93 -37.36 -14.82 6.69
C GLY A 93 -35.95 -15.40 6.75
N GLN A 94 -35.13 -15.09 5.75
CA GLN A 94 -33.71 -15.46 5.72
C GLN A 94 -32.80 -14.25 5.94
N PHE A 95 -33.31 -13.05 5.69
CA PHE A 95 -32.62 -11.78 5.89
C PHE A 95 -33.27 -11.03 7.04
N ASN A 96 -32.49 -10.49 7.96
CA ASN A 96 -32.99 -9.59 8.99
C ASN A 96 -32.00 -8.42 9.13
N ASP A 97 -32.52 -7.23 9.41
CA ASP A 97 -31.70 -6.08 9.76
C ASP A 97 -31.50 -6.02 11.28
N ILE A 98 -30.35 -5.58 11.74
CA ILE A 98 -30.03 -5.41 13.16
C ILE A 98 -29.92 -3.91 13.43
N THR A 99 -30.96 -3.34 14.02
CA THR A 99 -31.18 -1.89 14.00
C THR A 99 -30.59 -1.15 15.19
N THR A 100 -30.72 -1.67 16.41
CA THR A 100 -30.16 -1.07 17.66
C THR A 100 -30.07 -2.10 18.80
N GLY A 101 -29.34 -1.82 19.89
CA GLY A 101 -29.34 -2.68 21.09
C GLY A 101 -28.03 -2.63 21.89
N VAL A 102 -27.47 -3.81 22.21
CA VAL A 102 -26.14 -3.94 22.82
C VAL A 102 -25.04 -3.98 21.77
N ASP A 103 -23.84 -3.52 22.13
CA ASP A 103 -22.68 -3.46 21.23
C ASP A 103 -22.03 -4.83 20.97
N THR A 104 -22.37 -5.86 21.76
CA THR A 104 -21.71 -7.17 21.73
C THR A 104 -22.69 -8.34 21.64
N VAL A 105 -22.53 -9.15 20.60
CA VAL A 105 -23.21 -10.44 20.39
C VAL A 105 -22.24 -11.57 20.71
N THR A 106 -22.66 -12.50 21.54
CA THR A 106 -21.86 -13.68 21.95
C THR A 106 -22.42 -15.00 21.45
N SER A 107 -23.69 -15.02 21.04
CA SER A 107 -24.37 -16.18 20.48
C SER A 107 -25.57 -15.76 19.63
N ILE A 108 -26.09 -16.67 18.81
CA ILE A 108 -27.32 -16.49 18.04
C ILE A 108 -28.34 -17.55 18.47
N ASN A 109 -29.60 -17.17 18.69
CA ASN A 109 -30.64 -18.11 19.12
C ASN A 109 -30.87 -19.24 18.10
N THR A 110 -31.18 -20.44 18.59
CA THR A 110 -31.50 -21.61 17.77
C THR A 110 -32.73 -21.36 16.89
N LEU A 111 -32.62 -21.68 15.60
CA LEU A 111 -33.75 -21.75 14.67
C LEU A 111 -33.96 -23.16 14.13
N GLY A 112 -32.92 -23.99 14.17
CA GLY A 112 -32.91 -25.36 13.71
C GLY A 112 -31.68 -25.62 12.85
N ILE A 113 -31.06 -26.77 13.06
CA ILE A 113 -29.87 -27.20 12.30
C ILE A 113 -30.16 -27.15 10.80
N GLY A 114 -29.24 -26.55 10.05
CA GLY A 114 -29.36 -26.35 8.60
C GLY A 114 -29.81 -24.94 8.21
N THR A 115 -30.22 -24.11 9.18
CA THR A 115 -30.70 -22.75 8.91
C THR A 115 -29.56 -21.85 8.45
N VAL A 116 -29.80 -21.06 7.40
CA VAL A 116 -28.94 -19.97 6.97
C VAL A 116 -29.63 -18.64 7.27
N LYS A 117 -28.89 -17.71 7.87
CA LYS A 117 -29.33 -16.36 8.17
C LYS A 117 -28.37 -15.33 7.62
N TRP A 118 -28.92 -14.31 7.00
CA TRP A 118 -28.22 -13.12 6.56
C TRP A 118 -28.63 -11.97 7.45
N LEU A 119 -27.63 -11.29 8.01
CA LEU A 119 -27.80 -10.24 9.00
C LEU A 119 -27.12 -8.99 8.49
N GLN A 120 -27.91 -7.95 8.24
CA GLN A 120 -27.38 -6.60 8.03
C GLN A 120 -27.27 -5.90 9.39
N THR A 121 -26.27 -5.06 9.58
CA THR A 121 -26.13 -4.26 10.80
C THR A 121 -26.26 -2.78 10.45
N ASP A 122 -27.18 -2.05 11.07
CA ASP A 122 -27.33 -0.60 10.89
C ASP A 122 -26.45 0.23 11.84
N VAL A 123 -25.86 -0.44 12.82
CA VAL A 123 -24.94 0.14 13.81
C VAL A 123 -23.73 -0.77 13.99
N PRO A 124 -22.61 -0.24 14.52
CA PRO A 124 -21.48 -1.09 14.85
C PRO A 124 -21.83 -2.14 15.91
N ILE A 125 -21.62 -3.41 15.58
CA ILE A 125 -21.83 -4.54 16.48
C ILE A 125 -20.60 -5.45 16.47
N THR A 126 -20.17 -5.85 17.66
CA THR A 126 -19.09 -6.83 17.86
C THR A 126 -19.66 -8.23 18.00
N PHE A 127 -19.40 -9.10 17.03
CA PHE A 127 -19.61 -10.53 17.13
C PHE A 127 -18.39 -11.18 17.76
N THR A 128 -18.58 -11.78 18.94
CA THR A 128 -17.49 -12.39 19.72
C THR A 128 -17.29 -13.85 19.33
N HIS A 129 -16.07 -14.21 18.95
CA HIS A 129 -15.75 -15.57 18.58
C HIS A 129 -15.83 -16.52 19.79
N HIS A 130 -16.45 -17.68 19.58
CA HIS A 130 -16.34 -18.86 20.43
C HIS A 130 -15.96 -20.07 19.57
N SER A 131 -15.22 -21.02 20.16
CA SER A 131 -14.72 -22.22 19.48
C SER A 131 -15.81 -23.22 19.02
N THR A 132 -17.06 -23.02 19.43
CA THR A 132 -18.17 -23.96 19.20
C THR A 132 -19.48 -23.24 18.91
N ASN A 133 -19.89 -22.29 19.77
CA ASN A 133 -21.14 -21.56 19.65
C ASN A 133 -21.13 -20.58 18.45
N LEU A 134 -20.36 -19.50 18.52
CA LEU A 134 -20.25 -18.52 17.42
C LEU A 134 -18.88 -18.61 16.76
N VAL A 135 -18.77 -19.47 15.74
CA VAL A 135 -17.50 -19.75 15.05
C VAL A 135 -17.28 -18.70 13.95
N LEU A 136 -16.22 -17.90 14.11
CA LEU A 136 -15.85 -16.80 13.21
C LEU A 136 -14.49 -17.11 12.56
N PRO A 137 -14.19 -16.61 11.34
CA PRO A 137 -12.94 -16.85 10.65
C PRO A 137 -11.72 -16.40 11.46
N GLY A 138 -10.62 -17.15 11.37
CA GLY A 138 -9.36 -16.83 12.05
C GLY A 138 -9.42 -16.86 13.59
N GLY A 139 -10.53 -17.28 14.19
CA GLY A 139 -10.72 -17.27 15.63
C GLY A 139 -10.80 -15.85 16.23
N LYS A 140 -11.12 -14.85 15.40
CA LYS A 140 -11.15 -13.44 15.78
C LYS A 140 -12.59 -12.94 15.92
N ASN A 141 -12.78 -11.95 16.79
CA ASN A 141 -14.04 -11.18 16.84
C ASN A 141 -14.19 -10.38 15.56
N ILE A 142 -15.44 -10.14 15.15
CA ILE A 142 -15.76 -9.28 14.02
C ILE A 142 -16.46 -8.05 14.54
N ILE A 143 -15.98 -6.88 14.14
CA ILE A 143 -16.62 -5.59 14.40
C ILE A 143 -17.22 -5.15 13.07
N THR A 144 -18.54 -4.95 13.07
CA THR A 144 -19.27 -4.47 11.89
C THR A 144 -19.36 -2.94 11.88
N ALA A 145 -19.61 -2.38 10.71
CA ALA A 145 -20.09 -1.02 10.52
C ALA A 145 -21.53 -1.02 10.01
N ALA A 146 -22.18 0.15 10.05
CA ALA A 146 -23.49 0.33 9.45
C ALA A 146 -23.49 -0.06 7.96
N GLY A 147 -24.43 -0.91 7.55
CA GLY A 147 -24.56 -1.46 6.20
C GLY A 147 -23.75 -2.72 5.93
N ASP A 148 -22.96 -3.24 6.87
CA ASP A 148 -22.31 -4.54 6.71
C ASP A 148 -23.32 -5.68 6.77
N VAL A 149 -23.05 -6.75 6.01
CA VAL A 149 -23.85 -7.95 5.88
C VAL A 149 -23.01 -9.18 6.20
N LEU A 150 -23.53 -10.00 7.11
CA LEU A 150 -22.94 -11.25 7.56
C LEU A 150 -23.86 -12.42 7.22
N GLY A 151 -23.28 -13.51 6.72
CA GLY A 151 -24.01 -14.77 6.49
C GLY A 151 -23.61 -15.82 7.52
N PHE A 152 -24.59 -16.41 8.21
CA PHE A 152 -24.39 -17.45 9.22
C PHE A 152 -25.13 -18.75 8.87
N TYR A 153 -24.54 -19.87 9.25
CA TYR A 153 -25.09 -21.22 9.11
C TYR A 153 -25.14 -21.94 10.46
N GLU A 154 -26.32 -22.40 10.88
CA GLU A 154 -26.50 -23.20 12.10
C GLU A 154 -26.12 -24.66 11.83
N TYR A 155 -24.94 -25.08 12.30
CA TYR A 155 -24.37 -26.41 12.01
C TYR A 155 -24.64 -27.44 13.11
N ALA A 156 -24.89 -26.99 14.33
CA ALA A 156 -25.45 -27.76 15.43
C ALA A 156 -26.41 -26.85 16.23
N SER A 157 -27.23 -27.42 17.11
CA SER A 157 -28.27 -26.65 17.82
C SER A 157 -27.66 -25.49 18.60
N ALA A 158 -28.04 -24.25 18.26
CA ALA A 158 -27.48 -23.00 18.79
C ALA A 158 -26.00 -22.72 18.41
N ASP A 159 -25.39 -23.56 17.57
CA ASP A 159 -24.00 -23.40 17.13
C ASP A 159 -23.98 -22.90 15.68
N TRP A 160 -23.50 -21.67 15.51
CA TRP A 160 -23.49 -20.93 14.26
C TRP A 160 -22.07 -20.72 13.75
N ARG A 161 -21.90 -20.87 12.44
CA ARG A 161 -20.65 -20.57 11.73
C ARG A 161 -20.88 -19.44 10.74
N LEU A 162 -19.99 -18.47 10.74
CA LEU A 162 -19.97 -17.45 9.70
C LEU A 162 -19.48 -18.05 8.38
N ILE A 163 -20.22 -17.80 7.30
CA ILE A 163 -19.97 -18.31 5.96
C ILE A 163 -19.75 -17.19 4.93
N SER A 164 -20.08 -15.95 5.29
CA SER A 164 -19.84 -14.76 4.47
C SER A 164 -19.69 -13.54 5.36
N ASN A 165 -18.76 -12.65 5.03
CA ASN A 165 -18.49 -11.44 5.81
C ASN A 165 -18.18 -10.27 4.88
N SER A 166 -19.06 -9.26 4.80
CA SER A 166 -18.75 -8.01 4.11
C SER A 166 -17.93 -7.04 4.96
N ALA A 167 -17.90 -7.19 6.28
CA ALA A 167 -17.04 -6.40 7.17
C ALA A 167 -15.56 -6.73 6.95
N ASP A 168 -15.25 -7.98 6.56
CA ASP A 168 -13.92 -8.42 6.08
C ASP A 168 -13.76 -8.35 4.55
N SER A 169 -14.60 -7.58 3.85
CA SER A 169 -14.33 -7.34 2.43
C SER A 169 -12.93 -6.73 2.31
N PHE A 170 -12.20 -7.06 1.24
CA PHE A 170 -10.85 -6.53 0.96
C PHE A 170 -10.87 -5.19 0.19
N PRO A 171 -11.52 -4.06 0.60
CA PRO A 171 -10.99 -2.79 0.18
C PRO A 171 -9.68 -2.55 0.92
N TYR A 172 -8.69 -2.01 0.21
CA TYR A 172 -7.73 -1.09 0.81
C TYR A 172 -8.52 0.07 1.43
N ARG A 173 -9.12 -0.12 2.61
CA ARG A 173 -9.69 0.98 3.37
C ARG A 173 -8.51 1.84 3.82
N VAL A 174 -8.63 3.15 3.62
CA VAL A 174 -7.72 4.11 4.26
C VAL A 174 -8.06 4.05 5.74
N GLY A 175 -7.18 3.44 6.52
CA GLY A 175 -7.22 3.48 7.97
C GLY A 175 -6.97 4.90 8.47
N THR A 176 -7.21 5.14 9.74
CA THR A 176 -6.91 6.45 10.34
C THR A 176 -5.41 6.72 10.31
N ASP A 177 -5.03 7.99 10.12
CA ASP A 177 -3.64 8.45 10.19
C ASP A 177 -2.93 7.86 11.41
N VAL A 178 -1.75 7.30 11.19
CA VAL A 178 -0.93 6.69 12.23
C VAL A 178 0.30 7.54 12.49
N ALA A 179 0.50 7.98 13.72
CA ALA A 179 1.75 8.65 14.07
C ALA A 179 2.90 7.64 14.10
N SER A 180 4.01 7.97 13.42
CA SER A 180 5.28 7.25 13.51
C SER A 180 5.72 7.12 14.98
N ALA A 181 6.15 5.91 15.34
CA ALA A 181 6.63 5.53 16.66
C ALA A 181 7.65 4.39 16.55
N THR A 182 8.44 4.14 17.60
CA THR A 182 9.44 3.05 17.62
C THR A 182 8.84 1.69 17.25
N ALA A 183 7.64 1.41 17.77
CA ALA A 183 6.77 0.35 17.27
C ALA A 183 5.54 1.00 16.63
N LEU A 184 5.40 0.88 15.31
CA LEU A 184 4.30 1.50 14.59
C LEU A 184 2.97 0.84 15.03
N PRO A 185 2.01 1.59 15.59
CA PRO A 185 0.83 1.03 16.22
C PRO A 185 -0.27 0.76 15.18
N LEU A 186 -0.04 -0.18 14.28
CA LEU A 186 -1.09 -0.69 13.40
C LEU A 186 -2.00 -1.64 14.16
N ILE A 187 -3.31 -1.49 13.96
CA ILE A 187 -4.35 -2.33 14.58
C ILE A 187 -5.12 -3.16 13.54
N GLU A 188 -4.96 -2.83 12.25
CA GLU A 188 -5.67 -3.45 11.14
C GLU A 188 -4.78 -3.53 9.89
N SER A 189 -5.18 -4.34 8.91
CA SER A 189 -4.53 -4.42 7.60
C SER A 189 -5.18 -3.40 6.67
N GLY A 190 -4.39 -2.65 5.91
CA GLY A 190 -4.94 -1.57 5.08
C GLY A 190 -3.90 -0.57 4.59
N ALA A 191 -4.37 0.61 4.17
CA ALA A 191 -3.54 1.76 3.82
C ALA A 191 -3.59 2.82 4.93
N PHE A 192 -2.46 3.44 5.26
CA PHE A 192 -2.35 4.46 6.31
C PHE A 192 -1.43 5.58 5.87
N ASP A 193 -1.78 6.82 6.22
CA ASP A 193 -0.86 7.96 6.18
C ASP A 193 -0.07 7.98 7.50
N VAL A 194 1.26 7.97 7.40
CA VAL A 194 2.18 7.94 8.52
C VAL A 194 2.64 9.37 8.81
N THR A 195 2.20 9.90 9.94
CA THR A 195 2.52 11.26 10.39
C THR A 195 3.71 11.28 11.34
N GLY A 196 4.30 12.46 11.58
CA GLY A 196 5.42 12.64 12.49
C GLY A 196 6.77 12.17 11.94
N THR A 197 7.79 12.16 12.80
CA THR A 197 9.20 11.96 12.40
C THR A 197 9.95 10.95 13.27
N THR A 198 9.23 10.11 14.04
CA THR A 198 9.87 9.16 14.97
C THR A 198 10.38 7.94 14.22
N THR A 199 11.63 7.56 14.45
CA THR A 199 12.22 6.33 13.88
C THR A 199 11.37 5.10 14.20
N ILE A 200 11.05 4.31 13.18
CA ILE A 200 10.31 3.06 13.27
C ILE A 200 11.32 1.91 13.26
N THR A 201 11.31 1.06 14.28
CA THR A 201 12.16 -0.14 14.35
C THR A 201 11.36 -1.45 14.25
N SER A 202 10.04 -1.36 14.32
CA SER A 202 9.12 -2.50 14.25
C SER A 202 7.69 -2.03 13.93
N ILE A 203 6.84 -2.96 13.49
CA ILE A 203 5.40 -2.74 13.30
C ILE A 203 4.66 -3.75 14.19
N ASN A 204 3.63 -3.31 14.91
CA ASN A 204 2.84 -4.21 15.76
C ASN A 204 2.21 -5.37 14.94
N SER A 205 1.97 -6.51 15.60
CA SER A 205 1.29 -7.64 14.96
C SER A 205 -0.18 -7.33 14.74
N VAL A 206 -0.66 -7.53 13.52
CA VAL A 206 -2.08 -7.40 13.14
C VAL A 206 -2.67 -8.81 12.91
N GLY A 207 -1.87 -9.70 12.34
CA GLY A 207 -2.15 -11.10 12.10
C GLY A 207 -1.41 -11.58 10.84
N ILE A 208 -0.91 -12.81 10.87
CA ILE A 208 -0.17 -13.41 9.75
C ILE A 208 -0.99 -13.30 8.45
N GLY A 209 -0.35 -12.82 7.38
CA GLY A 209 -0.97 -12.54 6.09
C GLY A 209 -1.42 -11.10 5.88
N SER A 210 -1.32 -10.24 6.92
CA SER A 210 -1.70 -8.83 6.81
C SER A 210 -0.79 -8.07 5.85
N ILE A 211 -1.38 -7.12 5.13
CA ILE A 211 -0.68 -6.14 4.29
C ILE A 211 -0.86 -4.74 4.89
N ALA A 212 0.22 -3.97 4.94
CA ALA A 212 0.21 -2.57 5.33
C ALA A 212 0.81 -1.72 4.21
N LEU A 213 0.05 -0.76 3.71
CA LEU A 213 0.53 0.25 2.76
C LEU A 213 0.65 1.58 3.50
N LEU A 214 1.87 2.06 3.62
CA LEU A 214 2.22 3.20 4.45
C LEU A 214 2.71 4.32 3.55
N GLN A 215 1.90 5.36 3.38
CA GLN A 215 2.32 6.63 2.81
C GLN A 215 2.98 7.43 3.95
N PHE A 216 4.08 8.13 3.70
CA PHE A 216 4.76 8.93 4.72
C PHE A 216 4.58 10.42 4.44
N ASP A 217 4.10 11.19 5.40
CA ASP A 217 3.92 12.64 5.26
C ASP A 217 5.21 13.44 5.42
N GLY A 218 6.25 12.81 5.97
CA GLY A 218 7.53 13.43 6.26
C GLY A 218 8.67 12.44 6.29
N ILE A 219 9.83 12.93 6.71
CA ILE A 219 11.03 12.11 6.81
C ILE A 219 10.98 11.27 8.09
N VAL A 220 10.96 9.95 7.91
CA VAL A 220 11.03 8.94 8.97
C VAL A 220 12.11 7.92 8.60
N THR A 221 12.94 7.54 9.56
CA THR A 221 13.85 6.40 9.40
C THR A 221 13.10 5.11 9.75
N VAL A 222 13.04 4.17 8.81
CA VAL A 222 12.58 2.80 9.00
C VAL A 222 13.82 1.90 9.14
N THR A 223 14.02 1.36 10.33
CA THR A 223 15.22 0.60 10.68
C THR A 223 15.07 -0.87 10.35
N HIS A 224 16.04 -1.42 9.63
CA HIS A 224 16.10 -2.83 9.32
C HIS A 224 16.36 -3.69 10.57
N HIS A 225 15.67 -4.82 10.67
CA HIS A 225 16.01 -5.94 11.55
C HIS A 225 15.99 -7.25 10.75
N SER A 226 16.86 -8.19 11.10
CA SER A 226 17.02 -9.46 10.36
C SER A 226 15.81 -10.40 10.44
N THR A 227 14.96 -10.23 11.45
CA THR A 227 13.79 -11.10 11.69
C THR A 227 12.46 -10.37 11.83
N ASN A 228 12.46 -9.14 12.37
CA ASN A 228 11.24 -8.39 12.72
C ASN A 228 10.82 -7.52 11.53
N LEU A 229 11.57 -6.45 11.24
CA LEU A 229 11.30 -5.55 10.14
C LEU A 229 12.33 -5.74 9.02
N VAL A 230 12.04 -6.68 8.12
CA VAL A 230 12.96 -7.08 7.05
C VAL A 230 12.83 -6.12 5.88
N LEU A 231 13.92 -5.40 5.59
CA LEU A 231 14.05 -4.44 4.49
C LEU A 231 15.06 -4.99 3.46
N PRO A 232 15.01 -4.54 2.19
CA PRO A 232 15.99 -4.91 1.17
C PRO A 232 17.42 -4.56 1.58
N ASP A 233 18.39 -5.36 1.12
CA ASP A 233 19.84 -5.14 1.30
C ASP A 233 20.31 -4.95 2.75
N ALA A 234 19.52 -5.46 3.71
CA ALA A 234 19.76 -5.30 5.15
C ALA A 234 19.99 -3.85 5.60
N SER A 235 19.42 -2.89 4.87
CA SER A 235 19.69 -1.46 5.03
C SER A 235 18.47 -0.70 5.53
N ASN A 236 18.71 0.33 6.35
CA ASN A 236 17.67 1.25 6.79
C ASN A 236 17.13 2.05 5.60
N ILE A 237 15.86 2.41 5.65
CA ILE A 237 15.24 3.31 4.69
C ILE A 237 14.99 4.64 5.38
N ILE A 238 15.51 5.73 4.82
CA ILE A 238 15.12 7.09 5.19
C ILE A 238 14.04 7.50 4.21
N THR A 239 12.83 7.72 4.71
CA THR A 239 11.69 8.05 3.86
C THR A 239 11.68 9.52 3.47
N VAL A 240 10.91 9.85 2.42
CA VAL A 240 10.57 11.23 2.05
C VAL A 240 9.06 11.40 2.01
N ALA A 241 8.58 12.64 2.10
CA ALA A 241 7.16 12.96 2.01
C ALA A 241 6.54 12.43 0.70
N GLY A 242 5.40 11.75 0.81
CA GLY A 242 4.68 11.10 -0.29
C GLY A 242 5.22 9.73 -0.70
N GLN A 243 6.30 9.23 -0.08
CA GLN A 243 6.79 7.88 -0.33
C GLN A 243 5.82 6.83 0.23
N ILE A 244 5.60 5.75 -0.52
CA ILE A 244 4.76 4.62 -0.12
C ILE A 244 5.62 3.37 0.05
N LEU A 245 5.54 2.74 1.21
CA LEU A 245 6.09 1.43 1.52
C LEU A 245 4.96 0.40 1.70
N VAL A 246 5.14 -0.81 1.16
CA VAL A 246 4.18 -1.90 1.33
C VAL A 246 4.85 -3.04 2.09
N PHE A 247 4.23 -3.48 3.18
CA PHE A 247 4.70 -4.56 4.04
C PHE A 247 3.74 -5.74 4.06
N HIS A 248 4.29 -6.94 4.27
CA HIS A 248 3.56 -8.19 4.50
C HIS A 248 4.01 -8.84 5.81
N GLU A 249 3.05 -9.11 6.70
CA GLU A 249 3.27 -9.83 7.97
C GLU A 249 3.35 -11.34 7.71
N TYR A 250 4.56 -11.89 7.63
CA TYR A 250 4.78 -13.30 7.28
C TYR A 250 4.88 -14.23 8.49
N ALA A 251 5.15 -13.67 9.67
CA ALA A 251 5.00 -14.30 10.98
C ALA A 251 4.52 -13.25 11.99
N SER A 252 4.03 -13.66 13.16
CA SER A 252 3.41 -12.72 14.12
C SER A 252 4.38 -11.60 14.53
N GLY A 253 4.07 -10.37 14.14
CA GLY A 253 4.90 -9.20 14.38
C GLY A 253 6.14 -9.09 13.49
N ASP A 254 6.35 -10.04 12.58
CA ASP A 254 7.45 -10.07 11.64
C ASP A 254 6.97 -9.63 10.24
N TRP A 255 7.43 -8.46 9.83
CA TRP A 255 7.03 -7.78 8.61
C TRP A 255 8.17 -7.75 7.59
N ARG A 256 7.84 -8.02 6.33
CA ARG A 256 8.76 -7.90 5.20
C ARG A 256 8.29 -6.80 4.27
N LEU A 257 9.18 -5.89 3.89
CA LEU A 257 8.93 -4.94 2.82
C LEU A 257 8.82 -5.69 1.48
N VAL A 258 7.71 -5.49 0.77
CA VAL A 258 7.43 -6.13 -0.52
C VAL A 258 7.39 -5.13 -1.67
N SER A 259 7.19 -3.85 -1.39
CA SER A 259 7.28 -2.78 -2.37
C SER A 259 7.75 -1.48 -1.72
N ASN A 260 8.56 -0.74 -2.46
CA ASN A 260 9.01 0.60 -2.10
C ASN A 260 8.83 1.50 -3.32
N SER A 261 7.88 2.44 -3.24
CA SER A 261 7.74 3.48 -4.25
C SER A 261 8.80 4.55 -4.00
N VAL A 262 10.05 4.24 -4.34
CA VAL A 262 11.10 5.27 -4.32
C VAL A 262 10.72 6.37 -5.30
N PRO A 263 10.63 7.65 -4.88
CA PRO A 263 10.67 8.75 -5.82
C PRO A 263 12.08 8.75 -6.44
N SER A 264 12.24 8.11 -7.59
CA SER A 264 13.41 8.15 -8.48
C SER A 264 14.77 8.36 -7.77
N ALA A 265 15.28 7.33 -7.08
CA ALA A 265 16.65 7.33 -6.53
C ALA A 265 17.49 6.16 -7.08
N GLY A 266 17.28 5.81 -8.35
CA GLY A 266 18.11 4.87 -9.10
C GLY A 266 18.50 5.41 -10.48
N GLY A 267 18.50 6.73 -10.64
CA GLY A 267 18.78 7.42 -11.90
C GLY A 267 19.83 8.50 -11.71
N ILE A 268 20.48 8.83 -12.82
CA ILE A 268 21.39 9.95 -12.95
C ILE A 268 20.73 11.25 -12.47
N THR A 269 21.34 11.93 -11.48
CA THR A 269 20.90 13.26 -11.02
C THR A 269 21.71 14.35 -11.72
N LEU A 270 21.03 15.35 -12.29
CA LEU A 270 21.66 16.55 -12.85
C LEU A 270 21.66 17.66 -11.80
N GLY A 271 22.83 18.28 -11.58
CA GLY A 271 22.98 19.43 -10.70
C GLY A 271 22.34 20.71 -11.26
N THR A 272 22.43 21.80 -10.50
CA THR A 272 22.07 23.14 -10.97
C THR A 272 23.29 23.77 -11.63
N GLU A 273 23.15 24.16 -12.90
CA GLU A 273 24.21 24.85 -13.63
C GLU A 273 24.61 26.15 -12.94
N GLN A 274 25.92 26.38 -12.81
CA GLN A 274 26.50 27.60 -12.28
C GLN A 274 27.23 28.36 -13.39
N ALA A 275 26.97 29.66 -13.47
CA ALA A 275 27.73 30.55 -14.36
C ALA A 275 29.16 30.73 -13.82
N SER A 276 30.17 30.52 -14.67
CA SER A 276 31.58 30.72 -14.34
C SER A 276 32.07 32.07 -14.87
N THR A 277 31.45 33.17 -14.44
CA THR A 277 31.72 34.52 -14.96
C THR A 277 32.43 35.45 -13.98
N SER A 278 32.76 34.95 -12.77
CA SER A 278 33.48 35.71 -11.75
C SER A 278 34.03 34.78 -10.66
N GLY A 279 35.03 35.26 -9.93
CA GLY A 279 35.58 34.60 -8.73
C GLY A 279 36.57 33.49 -9.06
N THR A 280 37.24 32.98 -8.03
CA THR A 280 38.37 32.07 -8.19
C THR A 280 38.02 30.58 -8.13
N ALA A 281 36.77 30.24 -7.82
CA ALA A 281 36.31 28.86 -7.64
C ALA A 281 34.81 28.74 -7.93
N ILE A 282 34.42 27.61 -8.52
CA ILE A 282 33.03 27.20 -8.72
C ILE A 282 32.80 25.90 -7.94
N ASP A 283 31.92 25.97 -6.94
CA ASP A 283 31.75 24.91 -5.94
C ASP A 283 30.38 24.24 -6.08
N PHE A 284 30.39 22.91 -6.16
CA PHE A 284 29.21 22.08 -6.05
C PHE A 284 29.27 21.35 -4.71
N THR A 285 28.45 21.79 -3.76
CA THR A 285 28.36 21.21 -2.41
C THR A 285 27.07 20.44 -2.23
N GLY A 286 27.00 19.56 -1.23
CA GLY A 286 25.77 18.83 -0.90
C GLY A 286 25.53 17.63 -1.81
N ILE A 287 26.60 17.08 -2.38
CA ILE A 287 26.54 15.80 -3.11
C ILE A 287 26.19 14.71 -2.10
N PRO A 288 25.13 13.91 -2.32
CA PRO A 288 24.66 12.93 -1.34
C PRO A 288 25.69 11.81 -1.07
N ALA A 289 25.67 11.32 0.18
CA ALA A 289 26.35 10.08 0.55
C ALA A 289 25.90 8.90 -0.34
N GLY A 290 26.80 7.98 -0.63
CA GLY A 290 26.59 6.84 -1.51
C GLY A 290 26.85 7.13 -2.98
N THR A 291 27.14 8.38 -3.37
CA THR A 291 27.51 8.75 -4.75
C THR A 291 28.75 7.96 -5.19
N LYS A 292 28.68 7.29 -6.34
CA LYS A 292 29.78 6.47 -6.89
C LYS A 292 30.36 7.03 -8.18
N LYS A 293 29.65 7.97 -8.82
CA LYS A 293 30.15 8.61 -10.03
C LYS A 293 29.70 10.06 -10.12
N ILE A 294 30.62 10.92 -10.56
CA ILE A 294 30.36 12.35 -10.78
C ILE A 294 30.94 12.74 -12.14
N THR A 295 30.18 13.46 -12.95
CA THR A 295 30.65 14.06 -14.20
C THR A 295 30.58 15.58 -14.06
N VAL A 296 31.73 16.24 -14.12
CA VAL A 296 31.82 17.71 -14.21
C VAL A 296 31.84 18.08 -15.68
N MET A 297 30.92 18.93 -16.10
CA MET A 297 30.72 19.35 -17.49
C MET A 297 30.97 20.84 -17.62
N MET A 298 31.70 21.24 -18.65
CA MET A 298 32.14 22.62 -18.88
C MET A 298 31.74 23.06 -20.27
N VAL A 299 31.13 24.25 -20.37
CA VAL A 299 30.76 24.88 -21.64
C VAL A 299 31.29 26.31 -21.66
N GLY A 300 32.30 26.54 -22.50
CA GLY A 300 32.89 27.87 -22.71
C GLY A 300 33.57 28.47 -21.49
N VAL A 301 34.07 27.65 -20.57
CA VAL A 301 34.69 28.10 -19.31
C VAL A 301 36.00 28.82 -19.61
N SER A 302 36.21 29.99 -19.02
CA SER A 302 37.41 30.81 -19.22
C SER A 302 37.83 31.50 -17.92
N GLY A 303 39.11 31.87 -17.86
CA GLY A 303 39.69 32.68 -16.79
C GLY A 303 40.64 33.75 -17.32
N ASP A 304 40.95 34.73 -16.48
CA ASP A 304 41.65 35.96 -16.85
C ASP A 304 43.20 35.88 -16.79
N GLY A 305 43.75 34.76 -16.36
CA GLY A 305 45.19 34.55 -16.21
C GLY A 305 45.74 33.27 -16.85
N THR A 306 46.90 32.84 -16.38
CA THR A 306 47.70 31.77 -17.01
C THR A 306 47.78 30.49 -16.16
N ASN A 307 47.08 30.44 -15.04
CA ASN A 307 47.08 29.31 -14.15
C ASN A 307 46.26 28.17 -14.75
N ASN A 308 46.67 26.94 -14.46
CA ASN A 308 46.08 25.75 -15.06
C ASN A 308 44.74 25.42 -14.40
N LEU A 309 43.73 25.04 -15.19
CA LEU A 309 42.41 24.67 -14.69
C LEU A 309 42.48 23.27 -14.06
N LEU A 310 41.92 23.10 -12.87
CA LEU A 310 41.87 21.84 -12.15
C LEU A 310 40.55 21.63 -11.40
N ILE A 311 40.30 20.39 -10.98
CA ILE A 311 39.15 20.00 -10.16
C ILE A 311 39.64 19.40 -8.84
N GLN A 312 39.10 19.90 -7.73
CA GLN A 312 39.33 19.37 -6.38
C GLN A 312 38.10 18.62 -5.90
N LEU A 313 38.33 17.49 -5.23
CA LEU A 313 37.32 16.74 -4.50
C LEU A 313 37.37 17.15 -3.02
N GLY A 314 36.24 17.04 -2.33
CA GLY A 314 36.17 17.34 -0.90
C GLY A 314 35.14 16.50 -0.17
N ASP A 315 35.33 16.43 1.13
CA ASP A 315 34.43 15.81 2.09
C ASP A 315 33.85 16.86 3.04
N ALA A 316 33.11 16.47 4.08
CA ALA A 316 32.50 17.40 5.02
C ALA A 316 33.52 18.32 5.74
N GLY A 317 34.81 17.97 5.76
CA GLY A 317 35.89 18.79 6.31
C GLY A 317 36.39 19.90 5.38
N GLY A 318 36.02 19.89 4.10
CA GLY A 318 36.42 20.89 3.12
C GLY A 318 36.95 20.28 1.81
N PHE A 319 37.42 21.14 0.91
CA PHE A 319 38.11 20.72 -0.30
C PHE A 319 39.53 20.29 0.04
N GLU A 320 39.94 19.11 -0.43
CA GLU A 320 41.31 18.65 -0.26
C GLU A 320 42.19 19.23 -1.37
N THR A 321 43.33 19.80 -0.98
CA THR A 321 44.26 20.50 -1.91
C THR A 321 45.60 19.81 -2.05
N THR A 322 45.73 18.56 -1.59
CA THR A 322 46.97 17.77 -1.64
C THR A 322 46.70 16.28 -1.85
N GLY A 323 47.72 15.53 -2.26
CA GLY A 323 47.65 14.07 -2.39
C GLY A 323 46.97 13.58 -3.67
N TYR A 324 46.78 14.46 -4.65
CA TYR A 324 46.35 14.06 -5.98
C TYR A 324 47.52 13.45 -6.74
N GLN A 325 47.24 12.41 -7.50
CA GLN A 325 48.14 11.90 -8.55
C GLN A 325 47.48 12.20 -9.87
N SER A 326 47.67 13.42 -10.39
CA SER A 326 47.01 13.86 -11.61
C SER A 326 48.02 14.23 -12.70
N GLY A 327 47.69 13.84 -13.93
CA GLY A 327 48.38 14.29 -15.13
C GLY A 327 47.40 14.63 -16.24
N THR A 328 47.78 15.59 -17.07
CA THR A 328 47.10 15.87 -18.34
C THR A 328 48.11 15.90 -19.48
N PHE A 329 47.68 15.41 -20.63
CA PHE A 329 48.44 15.45 -21.87
C PHE A 329 47.77 16.38 -22.87
N GLN A 330 48.56 17.26 -23.44
CA GLN A 330 48.27 18.05 -24.63
C GLN A 330 49.16 17.54 -25.76
N ILE A 331 48.72 17.63 -27.02
CA ILE A 331 49.44 17.11 -28.22
C ILE A 331 50.96 17.36 -28.23
N SER A 332 51.46 18.44 -27.63
CA SER A 332 52.89 18.80 -27.61
C SER A 332 53.49 19.03 -26.21
N SER A 333 52.73 18.78 -25.13
CA SER A 333 53.19 19.03 -23.75
C SER A 333 52.41 18.17 -22.74
N SER A 334 52.96 17.97 -21.56
CA SER A 334 52.26 17.32 -20.46
C SER A 334 52.58 18.00 -19.14
N GLY A 335 51.62 17.92 -18.22
CA GLY A 335 51.75 18.48 -16.88
C GLY A 335 51.22 17.50 -15.85
N ASN A 336 51.83 17.51 -14.67
CA ASN A 336 51.34 16.80 -13.50
C ASN A 336 50.98 17.82 -12.41
N ASP A 337 50.01 17.47 -11.57
CA ASP A 337 49.60 18.30 -10.44
C ASP A 337 49.29 17.42 -9.21
N THR A 338 49.60 17.94 -8.03
CA THR A 338 49.38 17.26 -6.74
C THR A 338 48.31 17.91 -5.88
N THR A 339 47.71 18.99 -6.37
CA THR A 339 46.73 19.85 -5.69
C THR A 339 45.31 19.71 -6.23
N GLY A 340 45.14 19.10 -7.41
CA GLY A 340 43.84 18.73 -7.97
C GLY A 340 43.97 17.85 -9.22
N PHE A 341 42.84 17.40 -9.75
CA PHE A 341 42.77 16.77 -11.06
C PHE A 341 42.94 17.82 -12.16
N LEU A 342 44.07 17.77 -12.86
CA LEU A 342 44.43 18.72 -13.88
C LEU A 342 43.53 18.56 -15.11
N VAL A 343 42.76 19.59 -15.42
CA VAL A 343 41.83 19.62 -16.57
C VAL A 343 42.53 20.14 -17.82
N ALA A 344 43.39 21.15 -17.65
CA ALA A 344 44.17 21.78 -18.72
C ALA A 344 45.59 22.09 -18.24
N HIS A 345 46.54 22.24 -19.19
CA HIS A 345 47.93 22.59 -18.92
C HIS A 345 48.42 23.64 -19.93
N GLN A 346 49.35 24.50 -19.49
CA GLN A 346 49.86 25.66 -20.23
C GLN A 346 48.73 26.58 -20.70
N ASN A 347 47.98 27.09 -19.74
CA ASN A 347 46.86 27.99 -19.99
C ASN A 347 47.33 29.39 -20.40
N ASP A 348 46.58 30.00 -21.32
CA ASP A 348 46.68 31.43 -21.63
C ASP A 348 45.48 32.16 -21.01
N ALA A 349 45.64 33.46 -20.79
CA ALA A 349 44.50 34.32 -20.45
C ALA A 349 43.42 34.22 -21.54
N ALA A 350 42.15 34.22 -21.11
CA ALA A 350 40.97 34.06 -21.97
C ALA A 350 40.91 32.71 -22.74
N SER A 351 41.51 31.64 -22.22
CA SER A 351 41.35 30.28 -22.77
C SER A 351 39.91 29.79 -22.63
N VAL A 352 39.31 29.24 -23.70
CA VAL A 352 37.88 28.86 -23.70
C VAL A 352 37.70 27.35 -23.73
N TYR A 353 37.39 26.74 -22.59
CA TYR A 353 37.31 25.29 -22.37
C TYR A 353 35.91 24.70 -22.57
N HIS A 354 35.87 23.53 -23.21
CA HIS A 354 34.68 22.70 -23.35
C HIS A 354 35.02 21.24 -23.06
N GLY A 355 34.09 20.48 -22.51
CA GLY A 355 34.24 19.04 -22.32
C GLY A 355 33.75 18.56 -20.95
N ASN A 356 34.27 17.43 -20.50
CA ASN A 356 33.91 16.86 -19.21
C ASN A 356 35.07 16.13 -18.53
N TYR A 357 34.90 15.94 -17.22
CA TYR A 357 35.75 15.11 -16.38
C TYR A 357 34.86 14.19 -15.54
N ILE A 358 35.12 12.89 -15.60
CA ILE A 358 34.34 11.84 -14.94
C ILE A 358 35.16 11.27 -13.79
N PHE A 359 34.57 11.27 -12.60
CA PHE A 359 35.10 10.67 -11.39
C PHE A 359 34.32 9.40 -11.08
N THR A 360 35.01 8.30 -10.79
CA THR A 360 34.42 7.03 -10.38
C THR A 360 35.07 6.55 -9.09
N LEU A 361 34.26 6.17 -8.12
CA LEU A 361 34.72 5.58 -6.87
C LEU A 361 35.28 4.18 -7.15
N GLU A 362 36.56 4.00 -6.83
CA GLU A 362 37.28 2.74 -7.03
C GLU A 362 37.26 1.90 -5.76
N ASP A 363 37.47 2.53 -4.59
CA ASP A 363 37.46 1.87 -3.29
C ASP A 363 36.65 2.68 -2.28
N SER A 364 35.50 2.14 -1.86
CA SER A 364 34.63 2.76 -0.86
C SER A 364 35.17 2.68 0.57
N ALA A 365 36.10 1.76 0.86
CA ALA A 365 36.69 1.64 2.19
C ALA A 365 37.74 2.73 2.45
N ASN A 366 38.48 3.12 1.42
CA ASN A 366 39.51 4.16 1.48
C ASN A 366 39.09 5.48 0.80
N PHE A 367 37.84 5.58 0.34
CA PHE A 367 37.32 6.72 -0.42
C PHE A 367 38.22 7.11 -1.60
N THR A 368 38.73 6.10 -2.31
CA THR A 368 39.63 6.30 -3.46
C THR A 368 38.83 6.54 -4.72
N TRP A 369 39.03 7.70 -5.33
CA TRP A 369 38.44 8.11 -6.59
C TRP A 369 39.47 8.06 -7.71
N THR A 370 39.04 7.54 -8.85
CA THR A 370 39.73 7.71 -10.12
C THR A 370 39.02 8.78 -10.92
N GLY A 371 39.79 9.59 -11.63
CA GLY A 371 39.24 10.65 -12.49
C GLY A 371 39.84 10.56 -13.88
N MET A 372 39.02 10.77 -14.91
CA MET A 372 39.50 10.95 -16.28
C MET A 372 38.62 11.93 -17.04
N GLY A 373 39.21 12.71 -17.94
CA GLY A 373 38.45 13.71 -18.69
C GLY A 373 39.09 14.08 -20.02
N ASN A 374 38.24 14.60 -20.88
CA ASN A 374 38.61 15.15 -22.18
C ASN A 374 38.08 16.58 -22.26
N THR A 375 38.97 17.54 -22.42
CA THR A 375 38.60 18.93 -22.69
C THR A 375 39.31 19.46 -23.94
N MET A 376 38.77 20.51 -24.52
CA MET A 376 39.36 21.19 -25.67
C MET A 376 39.23 22.69 -25.52
N ARG A 377 40.15 23.43 -26.15
CA ARG A 377 40.03 24.88 -26.33
C ARG A 377 39.34 25.18 -27.64
N SER A 378 38.35 26.07 -27.64
CA SER A 378 37.70 26.51 -28.89
C SER A 378 38.41 27.71 -29.53
N ASN A 379 39.25 28.42 -28.76
CA ASN A 379 40.00 29.59 -29.23
C ASN A 379 41.46 29.28 -29.63
N LEU A 380 41.91 28.04 -29.45
CA LEU A 380 43.20 27.51 -29.91
C LEU A 380 43.06 26.00 -30.11
N ALA A 381 43.71 25.42 -31.13
CA ALA A 381 43.56 24.00 -31.48
C ALA A 381 44.26 23.03 -30.49
N ASN A 382 43.87 23.08 -29.22
CA ASN A 382 44.40 22.25 -28.14
C ASN A 382 43.33 21.28 -27.64
N HIS A 383 43.75 20.04 -27.40
CA HIS A 383 42.99 19.01 -26.73
C HIS A 383 43.76 18.53 -25.50
N TYR A 384 43.04 18.32 -24.41
CA TYR A 384 43.57 17.82 -23.15
C TYR A 384 42.89 16.51 -22.81
N ALA A 385 43.69 15.47 -22.64
CA ALA A 385 43.26 14.19 -22.09
C ALA A 385 43.98 13.99 -20.76
N GLY A 386 43.23 14.00 -19.67
CA GLY A 386 43.75 13.92 -18.32
C GLY A 386 43.20 12.73 -17.56
N ALA A 387 44.00 12.20 -16.63
CA ALA A 387 43.58 11.17 -15.70
C ALA A 387 44.33 11.29 -14.36
N GLY A 388 43.82 10.62 -13.34
CA GLY A 388 44.50 10.54 -12.05
C GLY A 388 43.73 9.76 -11.00
N SER A 389 44.23 9.81 -9.77
CA SER A 389 43.53 9.29 -8.60
C SER A 389 43.73 10.16 -7.35
N LYS A 390 42.81 10.01 -6.40
CA LYS A 390 42.82 10.67 -5.09
C LYS A 390 42.02 9.84 -4.07
N SER A 391 42.62 9.53 -2.94
CA SER A 391 41.89 9.05 -1.75
C SER A 391 41.54 10.24 -0.86
N LEU A 392 40.27 10.32 -0.45
CA LEU A 392 39.77 11.34 0.48
C LEU A 392 39.83 10.87 1.93
N SER A 393 39.75 11.80 2.87
CA SER A 393 39.75 11.50 4.30
C SER A 393 38.42 10.93 4.79
N ALA A 394 37.32 11.26 4.09
CA ALA A 394 35.99 10.74 4.32
C ALA A 394 35.19 10.68 3.01
N GLU A 395 33.90 10.36 3.11
CA GLU A 395 32.97 10.31 1.99
C GLU A 395 32.88 11.67 1.27
N LEU A 396 32.89 11.63 -0.07
CA LEU A 396 32.83 12.82 -0.91
C LEU A 396 31.48 13.53 -0.74
N THR A 397 31.53 14.83 -0.46
CA THR A 397 30.33 15.68 -0.33
C THR A 397 30.33 16.89 -1.25
N GLN A 398 31.47 17.16 -1.91
CA GLN A 398 31.65 18.35 -2.71
C GLN A 398 32.74 18.24 -3.78
N VAL A 399 32.60 19.03 -4.84
CA VAL A 399 33.56 19.18 -5.94
C VAL A 399 33.76 20.66 -6.25
N ARG A 400 35.00 21.08 -6.47
CA ARG A 400 35.39 22.45 -6.81
C ARG A 400 36.13 22.48 -8.14
N VAL A 401 35.76 23.41 -9.01
CA VAL A 401 36.56 23.78 -10.18
C VAL A 401 37.30 25.08 -9.88
N THR A 402 38.62 25.10 -10.06
CA THR A 402 39.49 26.26 -9.75
C THR A 402 40.78 26.20 -10.56
N PHE A 403 41.72 27.10 -10.27
CA PHE A 403 43.02 27.20 -10.94
C PHE A 403 44.17 26.82 -9.99
N THR A 404 45.28 26.34 -10.55
CA THR A 404 46.53 26.08 -9.79
C THR A 404 47.06 27.34 -9.11
N GLY A 405 47.84 27.20 -8.04
CA GLY A 405 48.64 28.30 -7.48
C GLY A 405 47.80 29.43 -6.88
N THR A 406 48.17 30.69 -7.14
CA THR A 406 47.29 31.84 -6.87
C THR A 406 46.21 31.84 -7.95
N PRO A 407 44.94 31.57 -7.62
CA PRO A 407 43.95 31.31 -8.65
C PRO A 407 43.62 32.55 -9.48
N ASP A 408 43.38 32.33 -10.77
CA ASP A 408 42.80 33.32 -11.68
C ASP A 408 41.30 33.49 -11.39
N ASP A 409 40.72 34.60 -11.86
CA ASP A 409 39.27 34.80 -11.82
C ASP A 409 38.62 34.18 -13.06
N PHE A 410 37.53 33.44 -12.85
CA PHE A 410 36.65 33.01 -13.94
C PHE A 410 35.99 34.23 -14.59
N ASP A 411 35.91 34.26 -15.92
CA ASP A 411 35.38 35.42 -16.66
C ASP A 411 34.30 35.06 -17.70
N ALA A 412 34.15 33.79 -18.06
CA ALA A 412 33.09 33.33 -18.96
C ALA A 412 32.75 31.83 -18.78
N GLY A 413 31.55 31.47 -19.24
CA GLY A 413 31.11 30.07 -19.39
C GLY A 413 30.12 29.61 -18.32
N ALA A 414 29.86 28.31 -18.35
CA ALA A 414 29.02 27.64 -17.37
C ALA A 414 29.56 26.23 -17.05
N ILE A 415 29.30 25.80 -15.83
CA ILE A 415 29.69 24.50 -15.30
C ILE A 415 28.47 23.84 -14.69
N ASN A 416 28.30 22.53 -14.89
CA ASN A 416 27.33 21.75 -14.15
C ASN A 416 27.94 20.39 -13.76
N ILE A 417 27.30 19.70 -12.82
CA ILE A 417 27.64 18.33 -12.45
C ILE A 417 26.47 17.39 -12.70
N GLN A 418 26.80 16.12 -12.89
CA GLN A 418 25.86 15.01 -12.93
C GLN A 418 26.40 13.93 -11.99
N TYR A 419 25.57 13.29 -11.18
CA TYR A 419 26.02 12.25 -10.25
C TYR A 419 25.02 11.10 -10.08
N GLU A 420 25.54 9.92 -9.72
CA GLU A 420 24.78 8.68 -9.49
C GLU A 420 25.43 7.78 -8.44
#